data_AF-A0A3A5ZFL0-F1
#
_entry.id   AF-A0A3A5ZFL0-F1
#
_cell.length_a   1.000
_cell.length_b   1.000
_cell.length_c   1.000
_cell.angle_alpha   90.00
_cell.angle_beta   90.00
_cell.angle_gamma   90.00
#
_symmetry.space_group_name_H-M   'P 1'
#
loop_
_entity.id
_entity.type
_entity.pdbx_description
1 polymer ?
#
loop_
_entity_poly.entity_id
_entity_poly.type
_entity_poly.pdbx_seq_one_letter_code
_entity_poly.pdbx_strand_id
1 'polypeptide(L)'
;MDIKELTERYRDRFDAHYLQDDNGTGRKGRKRKKEVETPNFLKDVIRPILDTLPDLLPEYGFTKTTDDYAMYGEYYRIKAGIVLVGGFSIDEDFNLYFTPLFHGKACGKSQKIDSIGQLVEIIREQFERREVKMKG
;
A
#
# COMPACT_ATOMS: atom_id res chain seq x y z
N MET A 1 -0.97 -5.54 -12.59
CA MET A 1 0.10 -4.84 -11.85
C MET A 1 0.73 -5.82 -10.88
N ASP A 2 2.05 -5.91 -10.89
CA ASP A 2 2.84 -6.71 -9.95
C ASP A 2 3.18 -5.84 -8.72
N ILE A 3 2.74 -6.24 -7.53
CA ILE A 3 2.98 -5.47 -6.30
C ILE A 3 4.40 -5.72 -5.81
N LYS A 4 4.90 -6.94 -5.96
CA LYS A 4 6.25 -7.31 -5.58
C LYS A 4 7.28 -6.50 -6.36
N GLU A 5 7.10 -6.38 -7.68
CA GLU A 5 7.97 -5.54 -8.51
C GLU A 5 7.92 -4.06 -8.06
N LEU A 6 6.75 -3.57 -7.65
CA LEU A 6 6.59 -2.20 -7.16
C LEU A 6 7.34 -1.97 -5.84
N THR A 7 7.28 -2.93 -4.91
CA THR A 7 8.04 -2.89 -3.65
C THR A 7 9.55 -3.06 -3.87
N GLU A 8 9.98 -3.88 -4.82
CA GLU A 8 11.40 -4.05 -5.18
C GLU A 8 11.97 -2.76 -5.78
N ARG A 9 11.26 -2.12 -6.71
CA ARG A 9 11.64 -0.82 -7.27
C ARG A 9 11.72 0.27 -6.20
N TYR A 10 10.81 0.24 -5.22
CA TYR A 10 10.88 1.16 -4.09
C TYR A 10 12.12 0.91 -3.24
N ARG A 11 12.42 -0.35 -2.93
CA ARG A 11 13.61 -0.75 -2.17
C ARG A 11 14.89 -0.27 -2.85
N ASP A 12 15.03 -0.47 -4.16
CA ASP A 12 16.18 0.01 -4.92
C ASP A 12 16.36 1.54 -4.81
N ARG A 13 15.26 2.30 -4.86
CA ARG A 13 15.28 3.76 -4.68
C ARG A 13 15.61 4.15 -3.24
N PHE A 14 15.08 3.43 -2.26
CA PHE A 14 15.37 3.63 -0.85
C PHE A 14 16.85 3.39 -0.56
N ASP A 15 17.40 2.26 -0.98
CA ASP A 15 18.80 1.89 -0.82
C ASP A 15 19.72 2.89 -1.52
N ALA A 16 19.40 3.28 -2.75
CA ALA A 16 20.18 4.29 -3.48
C ALA A 16 20.17 5.67 -2.78
N HIS A 17 19.08 6.05 -2.12
CA HIS A 17 18.96 7.34 -1.45
C HIS A 17 19.60 7.36 -0.06
N TYR A 18 19.43 6.27 0.72
CA TYR A 18 19.82 6.24 2.14
C TYR A 18 21.09 5.43 2.43
N LEU A 19 21.43 4.40 1.64
CA LEU A 19 22.66 3.61 1.85
C LEU A 19 23.88 4.17 1.12
N GLN A 20 23.71 5.08 0.15
CA GLN A 20 24.84 5.77 -0.49
C GLN A 20 25.49 6.84 0.42
N ASP A 21 24.78 7.36 1.41
CA ASP A 21 25.32 8.36 2.34
C ASP A 21 26.19 7.72 3.45
N ASP A 22 26.12 6.39 3.68
CA ASP A 22 26.85 5.69 4.76
C ASP A 22 28.24 5.16 4.35
N ASN A 23 28.51 5.01 3.04
CA ASN A 23 29.81 4.58 2.50
C ASN A 23 30.75 5.74 2.10
N GLY A 24 30.39 6.97 2.44
CA GLY A 24 31.12 8.19 2.06
C GLY A 24 31.97 8.76 3.19
N THR A 25 33.17 8.20 3.38
CA THR A 25 34.29 8.91 4.04
C THR A 25 34.33 10.38 3.61
N GLY A 26 34.49 11.29 4.57
CA GLY A 26 34.45 12.73 4.34
C GLY A 26 35.25 13.17 3.13
N ARG A 27 34.60 13.79 2.14
CA ARG A 27 35.25 14.58 1.10
C ARG A 27 34.34 15.70 0.62
N LYS A 28 34.84 16.93 0.84
CA LYS A 28 34.49 18.18 0.16
C LYS A 28 34.01 17.92 -1.28
N GLY A 29 32.80 18.36 -1.59
CA GLY A 29 32.33 18.37 -2.97
C GLY A 29 30.83 18.56 -3.05
N ARG A 30 30.37 19.81 -2.86
CA ARG A 30 28.98 20.24 -3.03
C ARG A 30 28.59 20.13 -4.51
N LYS A 31 28.47 18.92 -5.06
CA LYS A 31 27.72 18.68 -6.30
C LYS A 31 26.25 18.78 -5.90
N ARG A 32 25.51 19.71 -6.50
CA ARG A 32 24.05 19.79 -6.38
C ARG A 32 23.51 18.37 -6.57
N LYS A 33 23.10 17.71 -5.48
CA LYS A 33 22.27 16.49 -5.58
C LYS A 33 21.11 16.95 -6.47
N LYS A 34 20.91 16.30 -7.62
CA LYS A 34 19.62 16.39 -8.32
C LYS A 34 18.56 16.26 -7.23
N GLU A 35 17.49 17.02 -7.30
CA GLU A 35 16.31 16.81 -6.45
C GLU A 35 15.76 15.42 -6.78
N VAL A 36 16.43 14.39 -6.30
CA VAL A 36 15.92 13.03 -6.29
C VAL A 36 14.87 13.09 -5.21
N GLU A 37 13.61 13.12 -5.64
CA GLU A 37 12.47 13.14 -4.73
C GLU A 37 12.65 12.02 -3.71
N THR A 38 12.61 12.40 -2.43
CA THR A 38 12.81 11.48 -1.32
C THR A 38 11.87 10.29 -1.48
N PRO A 39 12.38 9.04 -1.45
CA PRO A 39 11.53 7.85 -1.59
C PRO A 39 10.36 7.91 -0.61
N ASN A 40 9.15 7.69 -1.12
CA ASN A 40 7.93 7.79 -0.31
C ASN A 40 7.03 6.58 -0.60
N PHE A 41 7.05 5.59 0.30
CA PHE A 41 6.32 4.34 0.11
C PHE A 41 4.82 4.54 -0.16
N LEU A 42 4.21 5.54 0.48
CA LEU A 42 2.81 5.85 0.26
C LEU A 42 2.57 6.26 -1.20
N LYS A 43 3.36 7.19 -1.73
CA LYS A 43 3.23 7.66 -3.11
C LYS A 43 3.69 6.64 -4.14
N ASP A 44 4.77 5.93 -3.84
CA ASP A 44 5.44 5.04 -4.79
C ASP A 44 4.80 3.65 -4.85
N VAL A 45 4.14 3.20 -3.78
CA VAL A 45 3.56 1.84 -3.69
C VAL A 45 2.07 1.87 -3.36
N ILE A 46 1.67 2.49 -2.24
CA ILE A 46 0.29 2.40 -1.74
C ILE A 46 -0.72 3.07 -2.67
N ARG A 47 -0.47 4.32 -3.09
CA ARG A 47 -1.39 5.06 -3.96
C ARG A 47 -1.59 4.38 -5.32
N PRO A 48 -0.53 3.95 -6.04
CA PRO A 48 -0.71 3.18 -7.28
C PRO A 48 -1.60 1.96 -7.10
N ILE A 49 -1.42 1.19 -6.02
CA ILE A 49 -2.28 0.03 -5.73
C ILE A 49 -3.74 0.46 -5.56
N LEU A 50 -3.99 1.43 -4.68
CA LEU A 50 -5.34 1.90 -4.39
C LEU A 50 -6.03 2.52 -5.61
N ASP A 51 -5.29 3.25 -6.43
CA ASP A 51 -5.81 3.94 -7.61
C ASP A 51 -6.19 2.99 -8.75
N THR A 52 -5.70 1.75 -8.73
CA THR A 52 -6.16 0.69 -9.65
C THR A 52 -7.45 -0.01 -9.20
N LEU A 53 -7.82 0.06 -7.92
CA LEU A 53 -9.00 -0.63 -7.40
C LEU A 53 -10.32 -0.15 -8.04
N PRO A 54 -10.56 1.17 -8.29
CA PRO A 54 -11.77 1.63 -8.96
C PRO A 54 -11.97 1.03 -10.36
N ASP A 55 -10.89 0.78 -11.10
CA ASP A 55 -10.96 0.24 -12.45
C ASP A 55 -11.15 -1.29 -12.45
N LEU A 56 -10.59 -1.98 -11.45
CA LEU A 56 -10.66 -3.45 -11.33
C LEU A 56 -11.93 -3.94 -10.63
N LEU A 57 -12.50 -3.09 -9.77
CA LEU A 57 -13.64 -3.38 -8.91
C LEU A 57 -14.65 -2.22 -8.90
N PRO A 58 -15.17 -1.82 -10.09
CA PRO A 58 -16.08 -0.68 -10.19
C PRO A 58 -17.39 -0.87 -9.40
N GLU A 59 -17.78 -2.11 -9.15
CA GLU A 59 -19.01 -2.47 -8.43
C GLU A 59 -19.01 -2.13 -6.93
N TYR A 60 -17.83 -1.99 -6.31
CA TYR A 60 -17.72 -1.79 -4.86
C TYR A 60 -17.55 -0.32 -4.44
N GLY A 61 -17.48 0.62 -5.39
CA GLY A 61 -17.43 2.05 -5.10
C GLY A 61 -16.10 2.53 -4.51
N PHE A 62 -14.98 1.93 -4.93
CA PHE A 62 -13.65 2.48 -4.63
C PHE A 62 -13.46 3.86 -5.26
N THR A 63 -12.66 4.70 -4.60
CA THR A 63 -12.28 6.02 -5.11
C THR A 63 -10.77 6.12 -5.16
N LYS A 64 -10.24 6.89 -6.12
CA LYS A 64 -8.81 7.17 -6.20
C LYS A 64 -8.36 7.92 -4.96
N THR A 65 -7.12 7.68 -4.58
CA THR A 65 -6.47 8.37 -3.48
C THR A 65 -6.27 9.84 -3.80
N THR A 66 -6.25 10.64 -2.74
CA THR A 66 -6.07 12.08 -2.76
C THR A 66 -4.77 12.44 -2.06
N ASP A 67 -4.32 13.69 -2.21
CA ASP A 67 -3.04 14.12 -1.62
C ASP A 67 -3.01 14.11 -0.09
N ASP A 68 -4.17 14.16 0.55
CA ASP A 68 -4.37 14.06 2.00
C ASP A 68 -4.49 12.61 2.50
N TYR A 69 -4.46 11.61 1.62
CA TYR A 69 -4.48 10.21 2.03
C TYR A 69 -3.24 9.90 2.88
N ALA A 70 -3.46 9.34 4.07
CA ALA A 70 -2.41 9.03 5.02
C ALA A 70 -2.71 7.73 5.78
N MET A 71 -1.68 7.15 6.39
CA MET A 71 -1.83 6.03 7.32
C MET A 71 -2.69 6.46 8.52
N TYR A 72 -3.57 5.57 8.99
CA TYR A 72 -4.33 5.77 10.21
C TYR A 72 -4.12 4.59 11.16
N GLY A 73 -3.57 4.86 12.34
CA GLY A 73 -3.11 3.82 13.25
C GLY A 73 -1.96 3.06 12.59
N GLU A 74 -2.07 1.74 12.52
CA GLU A 74 -1.04 0.86 11.95
C GLU A 74 -1.29 0.52 10.47
N TYR A 75 -2.32 1.11 9.86
CA TYR A 75 -2.80 0.68 8.55
C TYR A 75 -3.01 1.84 7.56
N TYR A 76 -2.62 1.61 6.31
CA TYR A 76 -3.17 2.35 5.18
C TYR A 76 -4.58 1.81 4.88
N ARG A 77 -5.60 2.53 5.33
CA ARG A 77 -6.99 2.06 5.32
C ARG A 77 -7.59 2.04 3.92
N ILE A 78 -8.11 0.88 3.54
CA ILE A 78 -8.80 0.67 2.27
C ILE A 78 -10.31 0.80 2.50
N LYS A 79 -10.91 1.79 1.84
CA LYS A 79 -12.35 2.05 1.90
C LYS A 79 -12.97 1.91 0.52
N ALA A 80 -14.17 1.33 0.47
CA ALA A 80 -15.04 1.34 -0.69
C ALA A 80 -16.34 2.04 -0.29
N GLY A 81 -16.57 3.25 -0.83
CA GLY A 81 -17.56 4.18 -0.31
C GLY A 81 -17.40 4.42 1.21
N ILE A 82 -18.44 4.12 1.97
CA ILE A 82 -18.46 4.24 3.44
C ILE A 82 -17.88 3.02 4.17
N VAL A 83 -17.62 1.92 3.45
CA VAL A 83 -17.24 0.63 4.05
C VAL A 83 -15.73 0.54 4.16
N LEU A 84 -15.22 0.36 5.40
CA LEU A 84 -13.83 -0.01 5.62
C LEU A 84 -13.66 -1.51 5.36
N VAL A 85 -12.90 -1.86 4.32
CA VAL A 85 -12.71 -3.26 3.89
C VAL A 85 -11.51 -3.88 4.59
N GLY A 86 -10.43 -3.11 4.71
CA GLY A 86 -9.17 -3.60 5.23
C GLY A 86 -8.13 -2.49 5.36
N GLY A 87 -6.90 -2.91 5.58
CA GLY A 87 -5.76 -2.02 5.66
C GLY A 87 -4.48 -2.69 5.20
N PHE A 88 -3.60 -1.92 4.57
CA PHE A 88 -2.24 -2.38 4.30
C PHE A 88 -1.33 -2.09 5.49
N SER A 89 -0.47 -3.05 5.80
CA SER A 89 0.69 -2.91 6.66
C SER A 89 1.95 -3.33 5.91
N ILE A 90 3.11 -2.84 6.35
CA ILE A 90 4.39 -3.07 5.69
C ILE A 90 5.36 -3.59 6.75
N ASP A 91 6.23 -4.53 6.39
CA ASP A 91 7.33 -4.99 7.24
C ASP A 91 8.66 -4.26 6.95
N GLU A 92 9.74 -4.68 7.61
CA GLU A 92 11.07 -4.11 7.46
C GLU A 92 11.67 -4.36 6.06
N ASP A 93 11.21 -5.40 5.36
CA ASP A 93 11.64 -5.76 4.01
C ASP A 93 10.78 -5.12 2.91
N PHE A 94 9.91 -4.17 3.29
CA PHE A 94 8.95 -3.51 2.41
C PHE A 94 7.90 -4.47 1.81
N ASN A 95 7.72 -5.66 2.36
CA ASN A 95 6.66 -6.57 1.95
C ASN A 95 5.31 -5.99 2.36
N LEU A 96 4.34 -6.08 1.45
CA LEU A 96 3.00 -5.56 1.67
C LEU A 96 2.08 -6.66 2.20
N TYR A 97 1.32 -6.34 3.24
CA TYR A 97 0.34 -7.22 3.85
C TYR A 97 -1.04 -6.57 3.83
N PHE A 98 -2.06 -7.35 3.53
CA PHE A 98 -3.45 -6.96 3.67
C PHE A 98 -4.06 -7.59 4.91
N THR A 99 -4.72 -6.77 5.74
CA THR A 99 -5.50 -7.25 6.88
C THR A 99 -6.97 -6.83 6.69
N PRO A 100 -7.94 -7.77 6.72
CA PRO A 100 -9.34 -7.43 6.77
C PRO A 100 -9.68 -6.65 8.05
N LEU A 101 -10.36 -5.52 7.91
CA LEU A 101 -10.75 -4.65 9.02
C LEU A 101 -12.27 -4.52 9.09
N PHE A 102 -12.85 -4.64 10.28
CA PHE A 102 -14.26 -4.40 10.55
C PHE A 102 -14.39 -3.39 11.69
N HIS A 103 -15.10 -2.27 11.45
CA HIS A 103 -15.18 -1.14 12.39
C HIS A 103 -13.79 -0.67 12.91
N GLY A 104 -12.77 -0.72 12.05
CA GLY A 104 -11.41 -0.33 12.38
C GLY A 104 -10.59 -1.36 13.14
N LYS A 105 -11.14 -2.55 13.44
CA LYS A 105 -10.45 -3.64 14.12
C LYS A 105 -10.11 -4.77 13.14
N ALA A 106 -8.92 -5.36 13.28
CA ALA A 106 -8.56 -6.55 12.53
C ALA A 106 -9.52 -7.69 12.82
N CYS A 107 -10.12 -8.27 11.78
CA CYS A 107 -11.12 -9.34 11.89
C CYS A 107 -10.72 -10.61 11.13
N GLY A 108 -9.52 -10.65 10.57
CA GLY A 108 -8.97 -11.78 9.83
C GLY A 108 -7.46 -11.84 9.96
N LYS A 109 -6.86 -12.88 9.37
CA LYS A 109 -5.40 -13.00 9.33
C LYS A 109 -4.84 -11.95 8.37
N SER A 110 -3.74 -11.34 8.78
CA SER A 110 -2.88 -10.59 7.88
C SER A 110 -2.26 -11.55 6.87
N GLN A 111 -2.27 -11.17 5.60
CA GLN A 111 -1.73 -11.99 4.51
C GLN A 111 -0.87 -11.14 3.59
N LYS A 112 0.29 -11.68 3.22
CA LYS A 112 1.20 -11.05 2.27
C LYS A 112 0.52 -11.00 0.89
N ILE A 113 0.66 -9.87 0.20
CA ILE A 113 0.16 -9.68 -1.15
C ILE A 113 1.31 -9.35 -2.10
N ASP A 114 1.45 -10.15 -3.15
CA ASP A 114 2.52 -9.97 -4.15
C ASP A 114 1.96 -9.48 -5.49
N SER A 115 0.64 -9.55 -5.70
CA SER A 115 0.00 -9.10 -6.93
C SER A 115 -1.34 -8.41 -6.69
N ILE A 116 -1.74 -7.55 -7.64
CA ILE A 116 -3.05 -6.90 -7.60
C ILE A 116 -4.19 -7.93 -7.73
N GLY A 117 -3.97 -9.04 -8.44
CA GLY A 117 -4.95 -10.11 -8.61
C GLY A 117 -5.31 -10.75 -7.27
N GLN A 118 -4.30 -11.13 -6.48
CA GLN A 118 -4.51 -11.65 -5.12
C GLN A 118 -5.30 -10.68 -4.25
N LEU A 119 -4.94 -9.39 -4.26
CA LEU A 119 -5.66 -8.38 -3.50
C LEU A 119 -7.14 -8.28 -3.92
N VAL A 120 -7.42 -8.30 -5.22
CA VAL A 120 -8.79 -8.23 -5.76
C VAL A 120 -9.62 -9.45 -5.32
N GLU A 121 -9.05 -10.66 -5.40
CA GLU A 121 -9.73 -11.88 -4.95
C GLU A 121 -10.05 -11.80 -3.46
N ILE A 122 -9.07 -11.40 -2.64
CA ILE A 122 -9.24 -11.20 -1.21
C ILE A 122 -10.37 -10.20 -0.92
N ILE A 123 -10.37 -9.05 -1.59
CA ILE A 123 -11.37 -8.00 -1.40
C ILE A 123 -12.77 -8.52 -1.77
N ARG A 124 -12.91 -9.21 -2.91
CA ARG A 124 -14.16 -9.84 -3.34
C ARG A 124 -14.70 -10.79 -2.28
N GLU A 125 -13.86 -11.70 -1.79
CA GLU A 125 -14.24 -12.61 -0.71
C GLU A 125 -14.69 -11.86 0.55
N GLN A 126 -14.04 -10.75 0.91
CA GLN A 126 -14.46 -9.95 2.07
C GLN A 126 -15.84 -9.33 1.87
N PHE A 127 -16.17 -8.87 0.66
CA PHE A 127 -17.51 -8.36 0.35
C PHE A 127 -18.56 -9.46 0.34
N GLU A 128 -18.31 -10.59 -0.31
CA GLU A 128 -19.24 -11.73 -0.32
C GLU A 128 -19.54 -12.23 1.10
N ARG A 129 -18.51 -12.37 1.94
CA ARG A 129 -18.69 -12.76 3.36
C ARG A 129 -19.49 -11.74 4.16
N ARG A 130 -19.47 -10.46 3.78
CA ARG A 130 -20.25 -9.39 4.43
C ARG A 130 -21.69 -9.35 3.91
N GLU A 131 -21.90 -9.49 2.61
CA GLU A 131 -23.24 -9.56 2.01
C GLU A 131 -24.04 -10.76 2.50
N VAL A 132 -23.39 -11.93 2.65
CA VAL A 132 -24.01 -13.11 3.31
C VAL A 132 -24.40 -12.81 4.76
N LYS A 133 -23.67 -11.93 5.46
CA LYS A 133 -23.98 -11.52 6.84
C LYS A 133 -25.02 -10.40 6.95
N MET A 134 -25.33 -9.67 5.88
CA MET A 134 -26.35 -8.59 5.90
C MET A 134 -27.78 -9.10 5.66
N LYS A 135 -27.99 -10.41 5.48
CA LYS A 135 -29.32 -11.07 5.45
C LYS A 135 -29.77 -11.66 6.80
N GLY A 136 -29.35 -11.05 7.91
CA GLY A 136 -29.74 -11.46 9.27
C GLY A 136 -30.72 -10.49 9.90
#